data_AF-A0A9D6EZA8-F1
#
_entry.id   AF-A0A9D6EZA8-F1
#
_cell.length_a   1.000
_cell.length_b   1.000
_cell.length_c   1.000
_cell.angle_alpha   90.00
_cell.angle_beta   90.00
_cell.angle_gamma   90.00
#
_symmetry.space_group_name_H-M   'P 1'
#
loop_
_entity.id
_entity.type
_entity.pdbx_description
1 polymer ?
#
loop_
_entity_poly.entity_id
_entity_poly.type
_entity_poly.pdbx_seq_one_letter_code
_entity_poly.pdbx_strand_id
1 'polypeptide(L)'
;MNDPERGTGHQASDSESDRRAITLADVVHELRAIRSVLASQQAELLTAKAAARFLSISVATLYRRAANIVILKPVAVSPGSRRWKRASLMQYVAGLEPGPEKLKRKN
;
A
#
# COMPACT_ATOMS: atom_id res chain seq x y z
N MET A 1 41.29 11.45 -64.01
CA MET A 1 40.84 10.07 -63.82
C MET A 1 40.53 9.97 -62.33
N ASN A 2 39.26 10.11 -61.98
CA ASN A 2 38.78 10.18 -60.59
C ASN A 2 38.32 8.78 -60.18
N ASP A 3 38.88 8.22 -59.12
CA ASP A 3 38.35 7.03 -58.43
C ASP A 3 37.51 7.50 -57.22
N PRO A 4 36.20 7.21 -57.17
CA PRO A 4 35.37 7.39 -56.00
C PRO A 4 35.21 6.07 -55.21
N GLU A 5 34.41 6.15 -54.15
CA GLU A 5 33.85 5.03 -53.37
C GLU A 5 34.66 4.56 -52.14
N ARG A 6 34.61 5.42 -51.12
CA ARG A 6 34.62 5.01 -49.71
C ARG A 6 33.47 4.02 -49.49
N GLY A 7 33.78 2.73 -49.40
CA GLY A 7 32.87 1.72 -48.85
C GLY A 7 32.75 1.88 -47.34
N THR A 8 31.84 2.74 -46.89
CA THR A 8 31.34 2.73 -45.51
C THR A 8 30.57 1.44 -45.28
N GLY A 9 31.25 0.43 -44.72
CA GLY A 9 30.61 -0.73 -44.13
C GLY A 9 29.75 -0.28 -42.95
N HIS A 10 28.45 -0.11 -43.20
CA HIS A 10 27.44 0.04 -42.16
C HIS A 10 27.39 -1.29 -41.39
N GLN A 11 28.11 -1.36 -40.28
CA GLN A 11 27.85 -2.36 -39.24
C GLN A 11 26.44 -2.07 -38.70
N ALA A 12 25.45 -2.78 -39.24
CA ALA A 12 24.16 -2.96 -38.60
C ALA A 12 24.34 -3.95 -37.44
N SER A 13 25.07 -3.52 -36.41
CA SER A 13 25.10 -4.17 -35.12
C SER A 13 23.93 -3.63 -34.29
N ASP A 14 23.21 -4.57 -33.70
CA ASP A 14 22.46 -4.40 -32.45
C ASP A 14 21.20 -3.54 -32.51
N SER A 15 20.10 -4.18 -32.91
CA SER A 15 18.77 -3.76 -32.44
C SER A 15 17.87 -4.94 -32.03
N GLU A 16 18.43 -6.14 -31.87
CA GLU A 16 17.70 -7.34 -31.45
C GLU A 16 17.91 -7.65 -29.96
N SER A 17 18.09 -6.63 -29.13
CA SER A 17 18.39 -6.80 -27.70
C SER A 17 17.17 -6.73 -26.77
N ASP A 18 15.93 -6.64 -27.27
CA ASP A 18 14.81 -6.20 -26.43
C ASP A 18 13.58 -7.12 -26.36
N ARG A 19 13.73 -8.41 -26.72
CA ARG A 19 12.69 -9.44 -26.47
C ARG A 19 13.24 -10.60 -25.65
N ARG A 20 13.65 -10.33 -24.42
CA ARG A 20 13.95 -11.41 -23.48
C ARG A 20 12.67 -12.21 -23.22
N ALA A 21 12.68 -13.50 -23.54
CA ALA A 21 11.56 -14.39 -23.24
C ALA A 21 11.33 -14.45 -21.72
N ILE A 22 10.11 -14.17 -21.28
CA ILE A 22 9.70 -14.29 -19.87
C ILE A 22 9.79 -15.76 -19.49
N THR A 23 10.59 -16.07 -18.48
CA THR A 23 10.73 -17.44 -17.99
C THR A 23 9.71 -17.74 -16.90
N LEU A 24 9.45 -19.03 -16.66
CA LEU A 24 8.66 -19.47 -15.50
C LEU A 24 9.25 -18.98 -14.17
N ALA A 25 10.58 -18.87 -14.09
CA ALA A 25 11.26 -18.37 -12.89
C ALA A 25 10.93 -16.90 -12.62
N ASP A 26 10.84 -16.08 -13.67
CA ASP A 26 10.44 -14.66 -13.57
C ASP A 26 9.00 -14.55 -13.05
N VAL A 27 8.08 -15.33 -13.62
CA VAL A 27 6.67 -15.36 -13.17
C VAL A 27 6.55 -15.77 -11.71
N VAL A 28 7.25 -16.83 -11.29
CA VAL A 28 7.24 -17.29 -9.90
C VAL A 28 7.84 -16.23 -8.96
N HIS A 29 8.87 -15.50 -9.39
CA HIS A 29 9.46 -14.42 -8.62
C HIS A 29 8.46 -13.29 -8.41
N GLU A 30 7.78 -12.84 -9.47
CA GLU A 30 6.75 -11.80 -9.37
C GLU A 30 5.60 -12.22 -8.46
N LEU A 31 5.11 -13.46 -8.58
CA LEU A 31 4.03 -13.96 -7.71
C LEU A 31 4.45 -13.99 -6.23
N ARG A 32 5.72 -14.31 -5.93
CA ARG A 32 6.25 -14.24 -4.56
C ARG A 32 6.33 -12.81 -4.06
N ALA A 33 6.76 -11.87 -4.89
CA ALA A 33 6.81 -10.45 -4.55
C ALA A 33 5.41 -9.91 -4.25
N ILE A 34 4.43 -10.20 -5.11
CA ILE A 34 3.02 -9.84 -4.92
C ILE A 34 2.49 -10.41 -3.60
N ARG A 35 2.74 -11.70 -3.34
CA ARG A 35 2.33 -12.34 -2.08
C ARG A 35 2.94 -11.66 -0.85
N SER A 36 4.22 -11.29 -0.91
CA SER A 36 4.91 -10.59 0.19
C SER A 36 4.28 -9.22 0.47
N VAL A 37 4.01 -8.44 -0.58
CA VAL A 37 3.33 -7.14 -0.46
C VAL A 37 1.94 -7.31 0.14
N LEU A 38 1.16 -8.30 -0.34
CA LEU A 38 -0.17 -8.59 0.20
C LEU A 38 -0.12 -9.04 1.66
N ALA A 39 0.87 -9.83 2.06
CA ALA A 39 1.06 -10.24 3.45
C ALA A 39 1.40 -9.04 4.35
N SER A 40 2.26 -8.13 3.89
CA SER A 40 2.57 -6.87 4.58
C SER A 40 1.32 -6.00 4.73
N GLN A 41 0.53 -5.84 3.66
CA GLN A 41 -0.72 -5.07 3.70
C GLN A 41 -1.75 -5.73 4.63
N GLN A 42 -1.81 -7.06 4.69
CA GLN A 42 -2.66 -7.77 5.64
C GLN A 42 -2.18 -7.62 7.09
N ALA A 43 -0.87 -7.53 7.34
CA ALA A 43 -0.34 -7.21 8.66
C ALA A 43 -0.78 -5.82 9.15
N GLU A 44 -1.07 -4.90 8.22
CA GLU A 44 -1.69 -3.61 8.51
C GLU A 44 -3.20 -3.67 8.75
N LEU A 45 -3.86 -4.79 8.44
CA LEU A 45 -5.30 -4.99 8.58
C LEU A 45 -5.66 -5.73 9.88
N LEU A 46 -6.03 -4.94 10.89
CA LEU A 46 -6.36 -5.41 12.22
C LEU A 46 -7.79 -5.98 12.28
N THR A 47 -7.97 -7.04 13.08
CA THR A 47 -9.31 -7.49 13.51
C THR A 47 -10.00 -6.41 14.33
N ALA A 48 -11.33 -6.46 14.45
CA ALA A 48 -12.07 -5.57 15.34
C ALA A 48 -11.51 -5.60 16.78
N LYS A 49 -11.14 -6.78 17.29
CA LYS A 49 -10.54 -6.95 18.63
C LYS A 49 -9.18 -6.27 18.75
N ALA A 50 -8.30 -6.45 17.76
CA ALA A 50 -6.97 -5.82 17.76
C ALA A 50 -7.06 -4.29 17.59
N ALA A 51 -7.95 -3.81 16.72
CA ALA A 51 -8.20 -2.39 16.52
C ALA A 51 -8.80 -1.72 17.77
N ALA A 52 -9.76 -2.37 18.43
CA ALA A 52 -10.35 -1.88 19.67
C ALA A 52 -9.31 -1.84 20.80
N ARG A 53 -8.44 -2.85 20.91
CA ARG A 53 -7.29 -2.84 21.83
C ARG A 53 -6.30 -1.72 21.52
N PHE A 54 -6.00 -1.49 20.24
CA PHE A 54 -5.12 -0.39 19.83
C PHE A 54 -5.65 0.98 20.28
N LEU A 55 -6.97 1.19 20.18
CA LEU A 55 -7.62 2.42 20.62
C LEU A 55 -8.03 2.43 22.10
N SER A 56 -7.73 1.37 22.87
CA SER A 56 -8.17 1.20 24.27
C SER A 56 -9.69 1.40 24.50
N ILE A 57 -10.51 0.87 23.59
CA ILE A 57 -11.98 0.92 23.67
C ILE A 57 -12.59 -0.48 23.51
N SER A 58 -13.88 -0.61 23.81
CA SER A 58 -14.63 -1.82 23.48
C SER A 58 -14.88 -1.95 21.97
N VAL A 59 -15.04 -3.17 21.48
CA VAL A 59 -15.39 -3.45 20.08
C VAL A 59 -16.71 -2.78 19.69
N ALA A 60 -17.70 -2.74 20.60
CA ALA A 60 -18.96 -2.04 20.37
C ALA A 60 -18.75 -0.53 20.14
N THR A 61 -17.89 0.11 20.94
CA THR A 61 -17.55 1.53 20.76
C THR A 61 -16.78 1.75 19.46
N LEU A 62 -15.89 0.84 19.06
CA LEU A 62 -15.21 0.91 17.76
C LEU A 62 -16.23 0.95 16.60
N TYR A 63 -17.21 0.05 16.57
CA TYR A 63 -18.24 0.02 15.53
C TYR A 63 -19.10 1.29 15.54
N ARG A 64 -19.51 1.76 16.71
CA ARG A 64 -20.27 3.01 16.85
C ARG A 64 -19.48 4.22 16.33
N ARG A 65 -18.18 4.29 16.62
CA ARG A 65 -17.31 5.35 16.08
C ARG A 65 -17.14 5.21 14.57
N ALA A 66 -16.90 4.00 14.07
CA ALA A 66 -16.75 3.72 12.63
C ALA A 66 -18.00 4.07 11.81
N ALA A 67 -19.20 4.05 12.42
CA ALA A 67 -20.43 4.47 11.77
C ALA A 67 -20.47 5.99 11.48
N ASN A 68 -19.84 6.80 12.32
CA ASN A 68 -19.92 8.26 12.26
C ASN A 68 -18.62 8.91 11.76
N ILE A 69 -17.49 8.22 11.91
CA ILE A 69 -16.15 8.75 11.65
C ILE A 69 -15.57 8.06 10.41
N VAL A 70 -15.48 8.81 9.31
CA VAL A 70 -15.05 8.29 8.00
C VAL A 70 -13.71 7.57 8.07
N ILE A 71 -12.74 8.15 8.78
CA ILE A 71 -11.40 7.58 8.91
C ILE A 71 -11.38 6.24 9.67
N LEU A 72 -12.39 5.95 10.49
CA LEU A 72 -12.49 4.69 11.24
C LEU A 72 -13.31 3.61 10.52
N LYS A 73 -13.74 3.84 9.28
CA LYS A 73 -14.50 2.85 8.52
C LYS A 73 -13.63 1.62 8.22
N PRO A 74 -14.12 0.40 8.50
CA PRO A 74 -13.40 -0.82 8.15
C PRO A 74 -13.45 -1.07 6.64
N VAL A 75 -12.45 -1.81 6.15
CA VAL A 75 -12.47 -2.42 4.82
C VAL A 75 -13.07 -3.82 4.89
N ALA A 76 -13.86 -4.19 3.88
CA ALA A 76 -14.31 -5.56 3.69
C ALA A 76 -13.20 -6.38 3.04
N VAL A 77 -12.83 -7.52 3.64
CA VAL A 77 -11.81 -8.43 3.09
C VAL A 77 -12.40 -9.74 2.57
N SER A 78 -13.61 -10.08 3.02
CA SER A 78 -14.41 -11.20 2.52
C SER A 78 -15.87 -10.97 2.96
N PRO A 79 -16.84 -11.75 2.45
CA PRO A 79 -18.20 -11.73 2.99
C PRO A 79 -18.19 -11.91 4.51
N GLY A 80 -18.79 -10.97 5.24
CA GLY A 80 -18.84 -10.97 6.70
C GLY A 80 -17.54 -10.56 7.43
N SER A 81 -16.41 -10.41 6.73
CA SER A 81 -15.13 -10.07 7.37
C SER A 81 -14.74 -8.61 7.13
N ARG A 82 -14.64 -7.87 8.23
CA ARG A 82 -14.26 -6.46 8.26
C ARG A 82 -12.94 -6.28 9.01
N ARG A 83 -12.04 -5.47 8.45
CA ARG A 83 -10.72 -5.19 9.02
C ARG A 83 -10.45 -3.68 9.06
N TRP A 84 -9.62 -3.26 9.99
CA TRP A 84 -9.23 -1.86 10.16
C TRP A 84 -7.79 -1.66 9.72
N LYS A 85 -7.54 -0.65 8.90
CA LYS A 85 -6.19 -0.23 8.54
C LYS A 85 -5.52 0.41 9.76
N ARG A 86 -4.36 -0.10 10.16
CA ARG A 86 -3.57 0.42 11.27
C ARG A 86 -3.23 1.90 11.08
N ALA A 87 -2.87 2.31 9.86
CA ALA A 87 -2.60 3.71 9.51
C ALA A 87 -3.79 4.64 9.82
N SER A 88 -5.01 4.20 9.50
CA SER A 88 -6.22 4.99 9.78
C SER A 88 -6.50 5.12 11.29
N LEU A 89 -6.20 4.07 12.07
CA LEU A 89 -6.28 4.16 13.54
C LEU A 89 -5.23 5.12 14.10
N MET A 90 -4.00 5.09 13.58
CA MET A 90 -2.93 6.02 13.98
C MET A 90 -3.30 7.46 13.67
N GLN A 91 -3.79 7.74 12.47
CA GLN A 91 -4.23 9.08 12.08
C GLN A 91 -5.45 9.54 12.90
N TYR A 92 -6.35 8.63 13.26
CA TYR A 92 -7.44 8.95 14.19
C TYR A 92 -6.91 9.36 15.58
N VAL A 93 -5.95 8.63 16.14
CA VAL A 93 -5.32 8.97 17.43
C VAL A 93 -4.56 10.30 17.34
N ALA A 94 -3.79 10.51 16.28
CA ALA A 94 -3.06 11.76 16.06
C ALA A 94 -4.00 12.98 15.95
N GLY A 95 -5.21 12.80 15.39
CA GLY A 95 -6.24 13.84 15.34
C GLY A 95 -6.97 14.09 16.67
N LEU A 96 -6.78 13.22 17.68
CA LEU A 96 -7.31 13.41 19.03
C LEU A 96 -6.35 14.17 19.96
N GLU A 97 -5.05 14.22 19.61
CA GLU A 97 -4.07 15.00 20.37
C GLU A 97 -4.55 16.45 20.47
N PRO A 98 -4.70 16.99 21.70
CA PRO A 98 -5.02 18.40 21.85
C PRO A 98 -3.84 19.20 21.30
N GLY A 99 -4.01 19.81 20.13
CA GLY A 99 -3.12 20.88 19.71
C GLY A 99 -3.01 21.92 20.83
N PRO A 100 -1.87 22.62 20.97
CA PRO A 100 -1.60 23.57 22.08
C PRO A 100 -2.65 24.69 22.23
N GLU A 101 -3.56 24.82 21.28
CA GLU A 101 -4.58 25.86 21.18
C GLU A 101 -5.81 25.65 22.08
N LYS A 102 -6.07 24.43 22.61
CA LYS A 102 -7.29 24.16 23.40
C LYS A 102 -7.18 24.47 24.90
N LEU A 103 -6.06 25.03 25.36
CA LEU A 103 -5.87 25.51 26.73
C LEU A 103 -6.33 26.97 26.96
N LYS A 104 -6.97 27.61 25.98
CA LYS A 104 -7.59 28.94 26.13
C LYS A 104 -9.11 28.90 26.27
N ARG A 105 -9.62 28.11 27.22
CA ARG A 105 -10.94 28.42 27.82
C ARG A 105 -10.81 28.32 29.34
N LYS A 106 -10.30 29.41 29.91
CA LYS A 106 -10.36 29.75 31.33
C LYS A 106 -11.22 31.01 31.44
N ASN A 107 -12.15 30.96 32.40
CA ASN A 107 -13.03 31.99 32.95
C ASN A 107 -14.28 32.32 32.14
#